data_AF-R0C6E2-F1
#
_entry.id   AF-R0C6E2-F1
#
_cell.length_a   1.000
_cell.length_b   1.000
_cell.length_c   1.000
_cell.angle_alpha   90.00
_cell.angle_beta   90.00
_cell.angle_gamma   90.00
#
_symmetry.space_group_name_H-M   'P 1'
#
loop_
_entity.id
_entity.type
_entity.pdbx_description
1 polymer ?
#
loop_
_entity_poly.entity_id
_entity_poly.type
_entity_poly.pdbx_seq_one_letter_code
_entity_poly.pdbx_strand_id
1 'polypeptide(L)'
;MPNALDLIMTPFLVMLGTFLVVMLGIGPVMHVVELKLVTIVEMLVHLPFGIGGFLIGATYPLLVITGLHHTYTMIETSLLANTGFNPVITLCAMYGFANVGTCLAFFVKSRKQSVKSTSIGAMLSQLFGISEPVLFGIQLRYNLRPLVIMLFTSGLGAALLSVLGIQSNSYGLAVLPSYLMYIYKGNQLMWYFIISICSVACCFFLTCLFGIPQEVLEADGEPHDPAFRENQLTGKNAGEMPGEITGEAVYDMVSPADGHILPLDQVKDEVFAGRVLGDGFAVELTGGRILSPADGTIEAAFDTGHAVGIRTENGMEILIHIGINTVELGGKGFHLHVSQGQKVRRGDCLVDVDLEEVRKSGKDLTTMVIFTTGESVDVKSGEAVTAGAGFEIRIGQKGTRGSELS
;
A
#
# COMPACT_ATOMS: atom_id res chain seq x y z
N MET A 1 33.01 -8.50 -33.17
CA MET A 1 33.15 -9.93 -33.56
C MET A 1 32.46 -10.14 -34.91
N PRO A 2 32.59 -11.25 -35.67
CA PRO A 2 31.71 -11.50 -36.82
C PRO A 2 30.23 -11.54 -36.39
N ASN A 3 29.31 -10.97 -37.17
CA ASN A 3 27.92 -10.69 -36.74
C ASN A 3 27.15 -11.88 -36.13
N ALA A 4 27.38 -13.11 -36.61
CA ALA A 4 26.73 -14.31 -36.08
C ALA A 4 27.25 -14.72 -34.69
N LEU A 5 28.53 -14.45 -34.40
CA LEU A 5 29.13 -14.73 -33.09
C LEU A 5 28.90 -13.59 -32.10
N ASP A 6 28.81 -12.35 -32.60
CA ASP A 6 28.61 -11.14 -31.80
C ASP A 6 27.33 -11.22 -30.94
N LEU A 7 26.25 -11.80 -31.49
CA LEU A 7 24.96 -11.96 -30.81
C LEU A 7 25.01 -12.85 -29.55
N ILE A 8 25.98 -13.78 -29.48
CA ILE A 8 26.11 -14.75 -28.39
C ILE A 8 27.30 -14.38 -27.49
N MET A 9 28.44 -14.05 -28.11
CA MET A 9 29.71 -13.91 -27.42
C MET A 9 29.89 -12.53 -26.79
N THR A 10 29.31 -11.48 -27.35
CA THR A 10 29.43 -10.13 -26.77
C THR A 10 28.71 -10.04 -25.43
N PRO A 11 27.43 -10.45 -25.28
CA PRO A 11 26.79 -10.52 -23.96
C PRO A 11 27.54 -11.43 -22.99
N PHE A 12 28.02 -12.60 -23.45
CA PHE A 12 28.76 -13.55 -22.60
C PHE A 12 30.07 -12.96 -22.09
N LEU A 13 30.91 -12.40 -22.97
CA LEU A 13 32.22 -11.84 -22.60
C LEU A 13 32.07 -10.57 -21.78
N VAL A 14 31.04 -9.75 -22.05
CA VAL A 14 30.72 -8.59 -21.22
C VAL A 14 30.31 -9.05 -19.83
N MET A 15 29.36 -9.98 -19.70
CA MET A 15 28.92 -10.53 -18.40
C MET A 15 30.06 -11.22 -17.64
N LEU A 16 30.90 -11.99 -18.33
CA LEU A 16 32.07 -12.65 -17.74
C LEU A 16 33.10 -11.61 -17.27
N GLY A 17 33.35 -10.60 -18.09
CA GLY A 17 34.27 -9.50 -17.77
C GLY A 17 33.80 -8.69 -16.57
N THR A 18 32.53 -8.26 -16.55
CA THR A 18 31.97 -7.57 -15.38
C THR A 18 31.93 -8.48 -14.17
N PHE A 19 31.56 -9.76 -14.29
CA PHE A 19 31.61 -10.71 -13.18
C PHE A 19 33.01 -10.80 -12.56
N LEU A 20 34.06 -10.97 -13.37
CA LEU A 20 35.44 -11.06 -12.88
C LEU A 20 35.90 -9.75 -12.24
N VAL A 21 35.61 -8.59 -12.84
CA VAL A 21 35.95 -7.28 -12.28
C VAL A 21 35.22 -7.04 -10.96
N VAL A 22 33.94 -7.38 -10.88
CA VAL A 22 33.14 -7.25 -9.66
C VAL A 22 33.65 -8.20 -8.60
N MET A 23 33.85 -9.50 -8.89
CA MET A 23 34.27 -10.48 -7.90
C MET A 23 35.71 -10.32 -7.42
N LEU A 24 36.66 -10.04 -8.32
CA LEU A 24 38.09 -9.97 -7.98
C LEU A 24 38.54 -8.55 -7.61
N GLY A 25 37.88 -7.52 -8.14
CA GLY A 25 38.21 -6.12 -7.88
C GLY A 25 37.34 -5.51 -6.79
N ILE A 26 36.04 -5.38 -7.06
CA ILE A 26 35.10 -4.71 -6.14
C ILE A 26 34.83 -5.57 -4.90
N GLY A 27 34.74 -6.90 -5.07
CA GLY A 27 34.41 -7.87 -4.04
C GLY A 27 35.31 -7.77 -2.80
N PRO A 28 36.64 -7.85 -2.92
CA PRO A 28 37.54 -7.73 -1.77
C PRO A 28 37.42 -6.39 -1.04
N VAL A 29 37.24 -5.29 -1.78
CA VAL A 29 37.08 -3.96 -1.19
C VAL A 29 35.75 -3.89 -0.42
N MET A 30 34.66 -4.35 -1.03
CA MET A 30 33.34 -4.39 -0.39
C MET A 30 33.33 -5.33 0.82
N HIS A 31 34.05 -6.44 0.78
CA HIS A 31 34.18 -7.34 1.91
C HIS A 31 34.90 -6.70 3.11
N VAL A 32 35.94 -5.89 2.87
CA VAL A 32 36.60 -5.13 3.96
C VAL A 32 35.64 -4.09 4.56
N VAL A 33 34.83 -3.44 3.73
CA VAL A 33 33.80 -2.49 4.21
C VAL A 33 32.72 -3.23 5.01
N GLU A 34 32.25 -4.37 4.50
CA GLU A 34 31.27 -5.25 5.13
C GLU A 34 31.74 -5.70 6.52
N LEU A 35 32.96 -6.22 6.66
CA LEU A 35 33.50 -6.66 7.95
C LEU A 35 33.54 -5.51 8.98
N LYS A 36 33.87 -4.29 8.55
CA LYS A 36 33.83 -3.12 9.44
C LYS A 36 32.40 -2.77 9.86
N LEU A 37 31.43 -2.86 8.95
CA LEU A 37 30.02 -2.66 9.27
C LEU A 37 29.52 -3.73 10.26
N VAL A 38 29.91 -4.99 10.07
CA VAL A 38 29.62 -6.08 11.01
C VAL A 38 30.17 -5.74 12.40
N THR A 39 31.43 -5.30 12.52
CA THR A 39 32.01 -4.90 13.81
C THR A 39 31.24 -3.76 14.48
N ILE A 40 30.78 -2.77 13.71
CA ILE A 40 29.97 -1.65 14.22
C ILE A 40 28.62 -2.16 14.74
N VAL A 41 27.96 -3.03 13.98
CA VAL A 41 26.67 -3.60 14.39
C VAL A 41 26.83 -4.49 15.62
N GLU A 42 27.88 -5.32 15.68
CA GLU A 42 28.20 -6.12 16.87
C GLU A 42 28.44 -5.25 18.10
N MET A 43 29.22 -4.17 17.96
CA MET A 43 29.45 -3.20 19.05
C MET A 43 28.12 -2.61 19.54
N LEU A 44 27.22 -2.29 18.60
CA LEU A 44 25.91 -1.74 18.93
C LEU A 44 25.03 -2.77 19.63
N VAL A 45 24.92 -4.00 19.12
CA VAL A 45 24.14 -5.08 19.74
C VAL A 45 24.59 -5.38 21.18
N HIS A 46 25.88 -5.27 21.46
CA HIS A 46 26.46 -5.53 22.78
C HIS A 46 26.48 -4.32 23.73
N LEU A 47 25.94 -3.16 23.32
CA LEU A 47 25.86 -1.99 24.20
C LEU A 47 24.98 -2.33 25.43
N PRO A 48 25.41 -1.99 26.66
CA PRO A 48 24.66 -2.32 27.87
C PRO A 48 23.28 -1.65 27.88
N PHE A 49 22.38 -2.21 28.70
CA PHE A 49 21.02 -1.70 28.92
C PHE A 49 20.10 -1.72 27.69
N GLY A 50 20.46 -2.45 26.63
CA GLY A 50 19.64 -2.60 25.42
C GLY A 50 19.61 -1.36 24.53
N ILE A 51 20.48 -0.38 24.77
CA ILE A 51 20.50 0.89 24.03
C ILE A 51 20.76 0.65 22.54
N GLY A 52 21.69 -0.24 22.20
CA GLY A 52 21.94 -0.53 20.79
C GLY A 52 20.82 -1.34 20.15
N GLY A 53 20.16 -2.23 20.91
CA GLY A 53 18.91 -2.86 20.48
C GLY A 53 17.84 -1.82 20.13
N PHE A 54 17.66 -0.82 20.99
CA PHE A 54 16.73 0.29 20.75
C PHE A 54 17.06 1.03 19.46
N LEU A 55 18.32 1.44 19.27
CA LEU A 55 18.74 2.18 18.09
C LEU A 55 18.52 1.39 16.81
N ILE A 56 18.89 0.11 16.79
CA ILE A 56 18.68 -0.77 15.63
C ILE A 56 17.18 -0.92 15.34
N GLY A 57 16.39 -1.30 16.34
CA GLY A 57 14.94 -1.51 16.17
C GLY A 57 14.16 -0.26 15.79
N ALA A 58 14.59 0.92 16.27
CA ALA A 58 13.95 2.20 15.97
C ALA A 58 14.36 2.76 14.61
N THR A 59 15.58 2.50 14.13
CA THR A 59 16.06 3.02 12.84
C THR A 59 15.76 2.10 11.67
N TYR A 60 15.68 0.79 11.90
CA TYR A 60 15.44 -0.20 10.84
C TYR A 60 14.22 0.13 9.94
N PRO A 61 13.06 0.54 10.47
CA PRO A 61 11.91 0.84 9.61
C PRO A 61 12.14 2.03 8.67
N LEU A 62 13.01 2.98 9.05
CA LEU A 62 13.41 4.09 8.17
C LEU A 62 14.28 3.59 6.99
N LEU A 63 15.08 2.55 7.22
CA LEU A 63 15.83 1.88 6.16
C LEU A 63 14.92 1.05 5.26
N VAL A 64 13.80 0.53 5.79
CA VAL A 64 12.78 -0.15 4.97
C VAL A 64 12.13 0.85 4.02
N ILE A 65 11.71 2.03 4.52
CA ILE A 65 11.11 3.10 3.70
C ILE A 65 12.04 3.53 2.55
N THR A 66 13.35 3.53 2.77
CA THR A 66 14.35 3.93 1.75
C THR A 66 14.86 2.77 0.89
N GLY A 67 14.43 1.54 1.15
CA GLY A 67 14.94 0.33 0.48
C GLY A 67 16.35 -0.10 0.90
N LEU A 68 17.02 0.67 1.76
CA LEU A 68 18.38 0.38 2.23
C LEU A 68 18.48 -0.82 3.17
N HIS A 69 17.35 -1.31 3.70
CA HIS A 69 17.32 -2.46 4.61
C HIS A 69 17.93 -3.74 4.03
N HIS A 70 17.97 -3.92 2.70
CA HIS A 70 18.65 -5.07 2.07
C HIS A 70 20.15 -5.14 2.36
N THR A 71 20.77 -4.02 2.76
CA THR A 71 22.17 -4.02 3.21
C THR A 71 22.38 -4.86 4.47
N TYR A 72 21.34 -5.05 5.29
CA TYR A 72 21.40 -5.88 6.49
C TYR A 72 21.52 -7.36 6.16
N THR A 73 21.01 -7.82 5.00
CA THR A 73 21.11 -9.23 4.61
C THR A 73 22.56 -9.72 4.54
N MET A 74 23.50 -8.88 4.10
CA MET A 74 24.93 -9.21 4.09
C MET A 74 25.47 -9.37 5.51
N ILE A 75 25.16 -8.40 6.38
CA ILE A 75 25.59 -8.39 7.79
C ILE A 75 25.02 -9.62 8.54
N GLU A 76 23.75 -9.91 8.35
CA GLU A 76 23.05 -11.07 8.91
C GLU A 76 23.65 -12.40 8.46
N THR A 77 23.94 -12.52 7.16
CA THR A 77 24.58 -13.73 6.60
C THR A 77 25.97 -13.93 7.20
N SER A 78 26.75 -12.86 7.32
CA SER A 78 28.09 -12.89 7.91
C SER A 78 28.05 -13.26 9.40
N LEU A 79 27.15 -12.65 10.19
CA LEU A 79 26.96 -12.99 11.61
C LEU A 79 26.56 -14.44 11.81
N LEU A 80 25.61 -14.93 11.01
CA LEU A 80 25.16 -16.31 11.09
C LEU A 80 26.28 -17.29 10.71
N ALA A 81 27.09 -16.98 9.69
CA ALA A 81 28.22 -17.80 9.28
C ALA A 81 29.34 -17.84 10.34
N ASN A 82 29.63 -16.71 10.99
CA ASN A 82 30.74 -16.60 11.95
C ASN A 82 30.38 -17.06 13.36
N THR A 83 29.14 -16.81 13.81
CA THR A 83 28.72 -17.04 15.20
C THR A 83 27.69 -18.18 15.35
N GLY A 84 27.08 -18.61 14.26
CA GLY A 84 25.94 -19.52 14.26
C GLY A 84 24.61 -18.86 14.64
N PHE A 85 24.61 -17.56 14.96
CA PHE A 85 23.42 -16.82 15.37
C PHE A 85 23.28 -15.48 14.64
N ASN A 86 22.05 -14.99 14.60
CA ASN A 86 21.71 -13.70 14.01
C ASN A 86 20.85 -12.89 15.01
N PRO A 87 21.49 -12.08 15.88
CA PRO A 87 20.75 -11.20 16.77
C PRO A 87 20.09 -10.03 16.03
N VAL A 88 20.64 -9.61 14.89
CA VAL A 88 20.19 -8.40 14.18
C VAL A 88 18.77 -8.56 13.65
N ILE A 89 18.46 -9.67 12.97
CA ILE A 89 17.11 -9.93 12.47
C ILE A 89 16.08 -10.00 13.61
N THR A 90 16.48 -10.49 14.78
CA THR A 90 15.64 -10.56 15.98
C THR A 90 15.26 -9.17 16.48
N LEU A 91 16.21 -8.24 16.49
CA LEU A 91 15.98 -6.86 16.88
C LEU A 91 15.11 -6.14 15.86
N CYS A 92 15.42 -6.30 14.57
CA CYS A 92 14.69 -5.68 13.48
C CYS A 92 13.23 -6.15 13.49
N ALA A 93 12.95 -7.45 13.67
CA ALA A 93 11.61 -8.04 13.56
C ALA A 93 10.52 -7.38 14.41
N MET A 94 10.87 -6.67 15.50
CA MET A 94 9.91 -5.98 16.35
C MET A 94 9.10 -4.89 15.62
N TYR A 95 9.64 -4.33 14.53
CA TYR A 95 8.90 -3.36 13.74
C TYR A 95 7.64 -3.95 13.11
N GLY A 96 7.71 -5.20 12.64
CA GLY A 96 6.56 -5.84 12.01
C GLY A 96 5.44 -6.11 13.00
N PHE A 97 5.79 -6.45 14.25
CA PHE A 97 4.82 -6.56 15.34
C PHE A 97 4.26 -5.19 15.76
N ALA A 98 5.10 -4.16 15.85
CA ALA A 98 4.64 -2.81 16.15
C ALA A 98 3.67 -2.30 15.06
N ASN A 99 3.95 -2.58 13.78
CA ASN A 99 3.06 -2.28 12.64
C ASN A 99 1.68 -2.93 12.78
N VAL A 100 1.61 -4.19 13.23
CA VAL A 100 0.33 -4.87 13.53
C VAL A 100 -0.45 -4.09 14.61
N GLY A 101 0.24 -3.63 15.65
CA GLY A 101 -0.36 -2.78 16.70
C GLY A 101 -0.92 -1.46 16.15
N THR A 102 -0.18 -0.80 15.25
CA THR A 102 -0.65 0.41 14.56
C THR A 102 -1.92 0.14 13.75
N CYS A 103 -1.94 -0.91 12.93
CA CYS A 103 -3.10 -1.27 12.13
C CYS A 103 -4.33 -1.60 12.98
N LEU A 104 -4.16 -2.33 14.08
CA LEU A 104 -5.25 -2.61 15.03
C LEU A 104 -5.80 -1.31 15.64
N ALA A 105 -4.93 -0.36 15.96
CA ALA A 105 -5.36 0.93 16.51
C ALA A 105 -6.18 1.72 15.49
N PHE A 106 -5.74 1.79 14.24
CA PHE A 106 -6.50 2.43 13.16
C PHE A 106 -7.83 1.73 12.90
N PHE A 107 -7.86 0.39 12.89
CA PHE A 107 -9.09 -0.37 12.71
C PHE A 107 -10.13 -0.08 13.82
N VAL A 108 -9.69 -0.05 15.08
CA VAL A 108 -10.58 0.17 16.23
C VAL A 108 -11.04 1.62 16.35
N LYS A 109 -10.13 2.58 16.15
CA LYS A 109 -10.40 4.01 16.39
C LYS A 109 -10.95 4.75 15.19
N SER A 110 -10.64 4.33 13.97
CA SER A 110 -11.14 5.00 12.77
C SER A 110 -12.67 4.98 12.73
N ARG A 111 -13.26 6.05 12.20
CA ARG A 111 -14.68 6.05 11.83
C ARG A 111 -14.93 5.88 10.34
N LYS A 112 -13.90 6.07 9.51
CA LYS A 112 -13.95 5.85 8.06
C LYS A 112 -13.83 4.38 7.71
N GLN A 113 -14.79 3.87 6.94
CA GLN A 113 -14.85 2.45 6.57
C GLN A 113 -13.71 2.05 5.63
N SER A 114 -13.34 2.94 4.71
CA SER A 114 -12.17 2.78 3.82
C SER A 114 -10.89 2.55 4.63
N VAL A 115 -10.64 3.38 5.65
CA VAL A 115 -9.46 3.27 6.51
C VAL A 115 -9.46 1.98 7.33
N LYS A 116 -10.63 1.53 7.82
CA LYS A 116 -10.75 0.24 8.50
C LYS A 116 -10.39 -0.92 7.59
N SER A 117 -10.90 -0.91 6.36
CA SER A 117 -10.63 -1.93 5.34
C SER A 117 -9.14 -1.96 4.98
N THR A 118 -8.54 -0.80 4.68
CA THR A 118 -7.10 -0.67 4.40
C THR A 118 -6.26 -1.14 5.58
N SER A 119 -6.65 -0.80 6.81
CA SER A 119 -5.89 -1.20 8.02
C SER A 119 -5.88 -2.71 8.21
N ILE A 120 -7.01 -3.41 7.99
CA ILE A 120 -7.06 -4.88 8.05
C ILE A 120 -6.21 -5.49 6.93
N GLY A 121 -6.36 -5.01 5.70
CA GLY A 121 -5.59 -5.52 4.56
C GLY A 121 -4.08 -5.39 4.77
N ALA A 122 -3.64 -4.20 5.19
CA ALA A 122 -2.25 -3.93 5.49
C ALA A 122 -1.73 -4.75 6.69
N MET A 123 -2.55 -4.97 7.72
CA MET A 123 -2.21 -5.84 8.85
C MET A 123 -1.95 -7.29 8.41
N LEU A 124 -2.83 -7.83 7.57
CA LEU A 124 -2.69 -9.21 7.06
C LEU A 124 -1.40 -9.36 6.24
N SER A 125 -1.10 -8.38 5.39
CA SER A 125 0.16 -8.31 4.64
C SER A 125 1.39 -8.30 5.58
N GLN A 126 1.33 -7.46 6.62
CA GLN A 126 2.40 -7.33 7.61
C GLN A 126 2.66 -8.60 8.43
N LEU A 127 1.62 -9.37 8.73
CA LEU A 127 1.76 -10.65 9.46
C LEU A 127 2.65 -11.65 8.70
N PHE A 128 2.74 -11.52 7.38
CA PHE A 128 3.61 -12.33 6.52
C PHE A 128 4.90 -11.60 6.09
N GLY A 129 5.18 -10.43 6.66
CA GLY A 129 6.44 -9.72 6.46
C GLY A 129 6.44 -8.65 5.38
N ILE A 130 5.32 -8.41 4.70
CA ILE A 130 5.18 -7.36 3.70
C ILE A 130 4.69 -6.10 4.42
N SER A 131 5.55 -5.09 4.53
CA SER A 131 5.34 -3.95 5.42
C SER A 131 4.96 -2.66 4.71
N GLU A 132 5.15 -2.63 3.39
CA GLU A 132 4.90 -1.51 2.50
C GLU A 132 3.47 -1.00 2.61
N PRO A 133 2.42 -1.86 2.66
CA PRO A 133 1.05 -1.40 2.83
C PRO A 133 0.81 -0.68 4.15
N VAL A 134 1.52 -1.03 5.22
CA VAL A 134 1.39 -0.36 6.53
C VAL A 134 2.18 0.95 6.54
N LEU A 135 3.44 0.92 6.10
CA LEU A 135 4.34 2.07 6.11
C LEU A 135 3.80 3.19 5.21
N PHE A 136 3.45 2.87 3.97
CA PHE A 136 2.97 3.85 3.00
C PHE A 136 1.46 4.09 3.10
N GLY A 137 0.67 3.03 3.26
CA GLY A 137 -0.80 3.11 3.24
C GLY A 137 -1.44 3.65 4.52
N ILE A 138 -0.74 3.55 5.66
CA ILE A 138 -1.24 4.00 6.97
C ILE A 138 -0.31 5.03 7.60
N GLN A 139 0.97 4.71 7.79
CA GLN A 139 1.85 5.54 8.62
C GLN A 139 2.28 6.84 7.95
N LEU A 140 2.64 6.81 6.66
CA LEU A 140 3.04 8.02 5.93
C LEU A 140 1.85 8.76 5.31
N ARG A 141 0.75 8.05 5.04
CA ARG A 141 -0.43 8.60 4.34
C ARG A 141 -1.08 9.78 5.06
N TYR A 142 -1.23 9.70 6.38
CA TYR A 142 -1.98 10.71 7.16
C TYR A 142 -1.06 11.69 7.86
N ASN A 143 -0.17 11.21 8.73
CA ASN A 143 0.77 12.05 9.49
C ASN A 143 1.90 11.18 10.07
N LEU A 144 3.02 11.77 10.46
CA LEU A 144 4.18 11.06 11.03
C LEU A 144 3.99 10.56 12.48
N ARG A 145 2.88 10.90 13.16
CA ARG A 145 2.67 10.51 14.57
C ARG A 145 2.60 8.98 14.78
N PRO A 146 1.79 8.20 14.03
CA PRO A 146 1.81 6.74 14.08
C PRO A 146 3.20 6.17 13.79
N LEU A 147 3.91 6.73 12.80
CA LEU A 147 5.28 6.31 12.47
C LEU A 147 6.18 6.47 13.69
N VAL A 148 6.24 7.65 14.31
CA VAL A 148 7.10 7.90 15.48
C VAL A 148 6.78 6.97 16.65
N ILE A 149 5.50 6.71 16.91
CA ILE A 149 5.07 5.76 17.96
C ILE A 149 5.53 4.34 17.62
N MET A 150 5.41 3.93 16.37
CA MET A 150 5.87 2.63 15.91
C MET A 150 7.40 2.50 16.04
N LEU A 151 8.18 3.50 15.61
CA LEU A 151 9.65 3.49 15.76
C LEU A 151 10.05 3.34 17.23
N PHE A 152 9.40 4.10 18.12
CA PHE A 152 9.66 4.05 19.55
C PHE A 152 9.34 2.67 20.15
N THR A 153 8.17 2.12 19.84
CA THR A 153 7.74 0.82 20.39
C THR A 153 8.51 -0.36 19.81
N SER A 154 8.87 -0.30 18.52
CA SER A 154 9.80 -1.23 17.86
C SER A 154 11.16 -1.21 18.56
N GLY A 155 11.71 -0.01 18.79
CA GLY A 155 12.95 0.18 19.55
C GLY A 155 12.87 -0.39 20.96
N LEU A 156 11.76 -0.15 21.70
CA LEU A 156 11.59 -0.73 23.04
C LEU A 156 11.55 -2.26 23.02
N GLY A 157 10.83 -2.86 22.08
CA GLY A 157 10.83 -4.32 21.90
C GLY A 157 12.23 -4.86 21.62
N ALA A 158 12.95 -4.22 20.70
CA ALA A 158 14.31 -4.59 20.36
C ALA A 158 15.29 -4.42 21.54
N ALA A 159 15.15 -3.36 22.33
CA ALA A 159 15.95 -3.14 23.53
C ALA A 159 15.77 -4.28 24.54
N LEU A 160 14.52 -4.71 24.78
CA LEU A 160 14.23 -5.82 25.68
C LEU A 160 14.80 -7.15 25.17
N LEU A 161 14.69 -7.43 23.87
CA LEU A 161 15.29 -8.62 23.26
C LEU A 161 16.82 -8.61 23.37
N SER A 162 17.45 -7.45 23.16
CA SER A 162 18.89 -7.25 23.32
C SER A 162 19.34 -7.51 24.77
N VAL A 163 18.62 -6.97 25.77
CA VAL A 163 18.93 -7.20 27.20
C VAL A 163 18.81 -8.68 27.57
N LEU A 164 17.83 -9.39 27.01
CA LEU A 164 17.61 -10.82 27.26
C LEU A 164 18.52 -11.74 26.42
N GLY A 165 19.34 -11.19 25.51
CA GLY A 165 20.21 -11.96 24.62
C GLY A 165 19.43 -12.90 23.69
N ILE A 166 18.27 -12.44 23.20
CA ILE A 166 17.46 -13.22 22.25
C ILE A 166 18.05 -13.06 20.84
N GLN A 167 18.21 -14.18 20.15
CA GLN A 167 18.82 -14.25 18.81
C GLN A 167 18.28 -15.44 18.03
N SER A 168 18.20 -15.33 16.71
CA SER A 168 17.82 -16.46 15.85
C SER A 168 19.03 -17.31 15.46
N ASN A 169 18.77 -18.55 15.02
CA ASN A 169 19.76 -19.43 14.39
C ASN A 169 19.55 -19.55 12.86
N SER A 170 18.76 -18.64 12.29
CA SER A 170 18.38 -18.61 10.88
C SER A 170 18.10 -17.16 10.46
N TYR A 171 17.71 -16.92 9.20
CA TYR A 171 17.27 -15.64 8.67
C TYR A 171 16.15 -15.82 7.64
N GLY A 172 15.51 -14.74 7.20
CA GLY A 172 14.56 -14.75 6.08
C GLY A 172 13.09 -15.04 6.41
N LEU A 173 12.72 -15.20 7.69
CA LEU A 173 11.33 -15.33 8.11
C LEU A 173 10.89 -14.07 8.88
N ALA A 174 9.71 -13.55 8.58
CA ALA A 174 9.19 -12.31 9.15
C ALA A 174 7.98 -12.57 10.05
N VAL A 175 7.72 -11.67 11.01
CA VAL A 175 6.54 -11.62 11.90
C VAL A 175 5.98 -12.99 12.33
N LEU A 176 4.90 -13.53 11.73
CA LEU A 176 4.38 -14.84 12.13
C LEU A 176 5.34 -15.99 11.78
N PRO A 177 5.80 -16.16 10.52
CA PRO A 177 6.86 -17.11 10.20
C PRO A 177 8.12 -17.00 11.07
N SER A 178 8.46 -15.81 11.59
CA SER A 178 9.70 -15.61 12.34
C SER A 178 9.82 -16.46 13.62
N TYR A 179 8.70 -16.93 14.20
CA TYR A 179 8.75 -17.83 15.36
C TYR A 179 9.54 -19.13 15.10
N LEU A 180 9.54 -19.61 13.86
CA LEU A 180 10.31 -20.80 13.47
C LEU A 180 11.83 -20.60 13.65
N MET A 181 12.31 -19.35 13.69
CA MET A 181 13.73 -19.03 13.85
C MET A 181 14.25 -19.21 15.29
N TYR A 182 13.37 -19.51 16.25
CA TYR A 182 13.69 -19.60 17.68
C TYR A 182 13.38 -20.97 18.29
N ILE A 183 12.82 -21.90 17.51
CA ILE A 183 12.40 -23.23 17.99
C ILE A 183 13.56 -24.09 18.50
N TYR A 184 14.80 -23.74 18.15
CA TYR A 184 16.01 -24.43 18.59
C TYR A 184 16.22 -24.37 20.11
N LYS A 185 15.62 -23.39 20.82
CA LYS A 185 15.71 -23.27 22.28
C LYS A 185 14.43 -22.68 22.86
N GLY A 186 13.76 -23.41 23.77
CA GLY A 186 12.47 -22.99 24.34
C GLY A 186 12.48 -21.59 24.97
N ASN A 187 13.56 -21.21 25.67
CA ASN A 187 13.70 -19.86 26.26
C ASN A 187 13.72 -18.75 25.20
N GLN A 188 14.36 -18.99 24.05
CA GLN A 188 14.45 -18.02 22.94
C GLN A 188 13.06 -17.77 22.36
N LEU A 189 12.33 -18.85 22.04
CA LEU A 189 10.96 -18.78 21.54
C LEU A 189 10.01 -18.10 22.52
N MET A 190 10.08 -18.47 23.80
CA MET A 190 9.20 -17.95 24.84
C MET A 190 9.35 -16.43 25.01
N TRP A 191 10.58 -15.93 25.17
CA TRP A 191 10.80 -14.49 25.34
C TRP A 191 10.51 -13.69 24.08
N TYR A 192 10.83 -14.24 22.91
CA TYR A 192 10.48 -13.62 21.64
C TYR A 192 8.95 -13.47 21.49
N PHE A 193 8.19 -14.51 21.83
CA PHE A 193 6.72 -14.47 21.83
C PHE A 193 6.14 -13.48 22.84
N ILE A 194 6.67 -13.44 24.06
CA ILE A 194 6.19 -12.49 25.08
C ILE A 194 6.43 -11.05 24.59
N ILE A 195 7.64 -10.76 24.12
CA ILE A 195 8.01 -9.40 23.71
C ILE A 195 7.30 -8.97 22.43
N SER A 196 7.05 -9.88 21.48
CA SER A 196 6.28 -9.56 20.28
C SER A 196 4.85 -9.15 20.62
N ILE A 197 4.17 -9.88 21.52
CA ILE A 197 2.82 -9.52 22.00
C ILE A 197 2.84 -8.21 22.78
N CYS A 198 3.84 -8.00 23.65
CA CYS A 198 4.01 -6.73 24.34
C CYS A 198 4.24 -5.56 23.37
N SER A 199 4.97 -5.77 22.28
CA SER A 199 5.23 -4.75 21.25
C SER A 199 3.95 -4.39 20.49
N VAL A 200 3.16 -5.39 20.10
CA VAL A 200 1.83 -5.17 19.50
C VAL A 200 0.94 -4.37 20.46
N ALA A 201 0.83 -4.80 21.71
CA ALA A 201 -0.02 -4.16 22.71
C ALA A 201 0.43 -2.72 22.99
N CYS A 202 1.73 -2.50 23.22
CA CYS A 202 2.29 -1.18 23.49
C CYS A 202 2.04 -0.22 22.32
N CYS A 203 2.33 -0.65 21.08
CA CYS A 203 2.07 0.16 19.89
C CYS A 203 0.58 0.43 19.70
N PHE A 204 -0.28 -0.57 19.91
CA PHE A 204 -1.73 -0.42 19.84
C PHE A 204 -2.24 0.66 20.81
N PHE A 205 -1.88 0.56 22.10
CA PHE A 205 -2.35 1.51 23.11
C PHE A 205 -1.81 2.92 22.85
N LEU A 206 -0.51 3.07 22.59
CA LEU A 206 0.07 4.39 22.33
C LEU A 206 -0.49 5.01 21.05
N THR A 207 -0.70 4.21 19.99
CA THR A 207 -1.31 4.69 18.76
C THR A 207 -2.77 5.11 19.00
N CYS A 208 -3.54 4.33 19.76
CA CYS A 208 -4.91 4.69 20.13
C CYS A 208 -5.01 5.99 20.92
N LEU A 209 -4.00 6.30 21.74
CA LEU A 209 -3.99 7.49 22.60
C LEU A 209 -3.44 8.73 21.87
N PHE A 210 -2.37 8.58 21.08
CA PHE A 210 -1.59 9.71 20.57
C PHE A 210 -1.34 9.66 19.05
N GLY A 211 -1.58 8.51 18.41
CA GLY A 211 -1.21 8.27 17.02
C GLY A 211 -2.31 8.55 16.01
N ILE A 212 -3.59 8.39 16.37
CA ILE A 212 -4.69 8.53 15.40
C ILE A 212 -4.89 10.00 14.98
N PRO A 213 -4.84 10.34 13.68
CA PRO A 213 -5.13 11.68 13.18
C PRO A 213 -6.62 12.03 13.34
N GLN A 214 -6.93 13.32 13.53
CA GLN A 214 -8.32 13.81 13.62
C GLN A 214 -9.13 13.47 12.36
N GLU A 215 -8.51 13.57 11.18
CA GLU A 215 -9.08 13.24 9.87
C GLU A 215 -9.63 11.81 9.75
N VAL A 216 -9.15 10.88 10.59
CA VAL A 216 -9.53 9.46 10.59
C VAL A 216 -10.58 9.17 11.68
N LEU A 217 -10.70 10.05 12.68
CA LEU A 217 -11.68 9.97 13.77
C LEU A 217 -13.02 10.57 13.37
N GLU A 218 -13.02 11.48 12.40
CA GLU A 218 -14.22 12.02 11.77
C GLU A 218 -14.85 10.94 10.87
N ALA A 219 -16.13 10.63 11.12
CA ALA A 219 -16.91 9.76 10.24
C ALA A 219 -17.14 10.49 8.91
N ASP A 220 -17.49 9.76 7.86
CA ASP A 220 -17.96 10.40 6.62
C ASP A 220 -19.23 11.20 6.95
N GLY A 221 -19.05 12.52 7.09
CA GLY A 221 -20.10 13.50 7.38
C GLY A 221 -20.05 14.15 8.77
N GLU A 222 -19.09 15.04 9.02
CA GLU A 222 -19.39 16.37 9.57
C GLU A 222 -18.57 17.42 8.78
N PRO A 223 -19.21 18.28 7.96
CA PRO A 223 -18.52 19.37 7.29
C PRO A 223 -18.21 20.51 8.26
N HIS A 224 -17.03 21.10 8.09
CA HIS A 224 -16.56 22.27 8.82
C HIS A 224 -17.29 23.56 8.35
N ASP A 225 -18.61 23.67 8.47
CA ASP A 225 -19.35 24.94 8.28
C ASP A 225 -20.71 24.96 9.03
N PRO A 226 -20.96 25.94 9.93
CA PRO A 226 -22.21 26.08 10.69
C PRO A 226 -23.50 26.28 9.85
N ALA A 227 -23.42 26.45 8.52
CA ALA A 227 -24.58 26.52 7.64
C ALA A 227 -25.32 25.17 7.44
N PHE A 228 -24.75 24.05 7.90
CA PHE A 228 -25.30 22.69 7.75
C PHE A 228 -26.53 22.40 8.64
N ARG A 229 -26.88 23.26 9.60
CA ARG A 229 -27.85 22.92 10.66
C ARG A 229 -29.35 23.03 10.31
N GLU A 230 -29.75 23.59 9.17
CA GLU A 230 -31.17 23.98 9.02
C GLU A 230 -32.04 23.02 8.17
N ASN A 231 -31.47 22.11 7.37
CA ASN A 231 -32.27 21.36 6.38
C ASN A 231 -32.43 19.84 6.62
N GLN A 232 -31.93 19.28 7.74
CA GLN A 232 -32.11 17.86 8.07
C GLN A 232 -33.18 17.59 9.16
N LEU A 233 -33.85 18.62 9.67
CA LEU A 233 -34.84 18.51 10.75
C LEU A 233 -36.30 18.53 10.28
N THR A 234 -36.64 17.95 9.12
CA THR A 234 -38.03 17.55 8.83
C THR A 234 -38.08 16.34 7.91
N GLY A 235 -38.24 15.15 8.48
CA GLY A 235 -38.43 13.92 7.71
C GLY A 235 -38.51 12.67 8.57
N LYS A 236 -39.54 12.58 9.42
CA LYS A 236 -39.93 11.33 10.12
C LYS A 236 -40.16 10.21 9.10
N ASN A 237 -39.39 9.13 9.20
CA ASN A 237 -39.91 7.78 9.48
C ASN A 237 -38.74 6.82 9.68
N ALA A 238 -38.66 6.28 10.90
CA ALA A 238 -37.99 5.02 11.18
C ALA A 238 -38.95 3.89 10.77
N GLY A 239 -38.47 2.98 9.94
CA GLY A 239 -39.21 1.78 9.55
C GLY A 239 -38.65 1.18 8.28
N GLU A 240 -38.27 -0.10 8.37
CA GLU A 240 -37.95 -1.04 7.29
C GLU A 240 -36.50 -1.01 6.76
N MET A 241 -35.74 -2.05 7.12
CA MET A 241 -34.63 -2.53 6.31
C MET A 241 -35.21 -3.14 5.02
N PRO A 242 -34.79 -2.72 3.82
CA PRO A 242 -35.05 -3.51 2.61
C PRO A 242 -34.09 -4.70 2.58
N GLY A 243 -34.66 -5.87 2.31
CA GLY A 243 -34.05 -7.19 2.45
C GLY A 243 -33.01 -7.58 1.39
N GLU A 244 -32.59 -8.83 1.52
CA GLU A 244 -31.76 -9.57 0.58
C GLU A 244 -32.21 -9.36 -0.87
N ILE A 245 -31.29 -8.86 -1.70
CA ILE A 245 -31.47 -8.79 -3.15
C ILE A 245 -30.77 -10.01 -3.75
N THR A 246 -31.56 -11.00 -4.15
CA THR A 246 -31.17 -12.07 -5.05
C THR A 246 -31.27 -11.59 -6.49
N GLY A 247 -30.14 -11.34 -7.17
CA GLY A 247 -30.08 -11.06 -8.61
C GLY A 247 -28.84 -10.24 -9.04
N GLU A 248 -28.27 -10.54 -10.21
CA GLU A 248 -27.20 -9.76 -10.86
C GLU A 248 -27.67 -8.32 -11.08
N ALA A 249 -27.11 -7.35 -10.35
CA ALA A 249 -27.43 -5.95 -10.52
C ALA A 249 -26.61 -5.36 -11.68
N VAL A 250 -27.21 -5.23 -12.86
CA VAL A 250 -26.64 -4.42 -13.93
C VAL A 250 -26.86 -2.94 -13.56
N TYR A 251 -25.79 -2.23 -13.22
CA TYR A 251 -25.87 -0.78 -13.02
C TYR A 251 -25.75 -0.08 -14.38
N ASP A 252 -26.70 0.82 -14.67
CA ASP A 252 -26.73 1.61 -15.89
C ASP A 252 -25.66 2.72 -15.84
N MET A 253 -24.42 2.35 -16.17
CA MET A 253 -23.25 3.22 -16.21
C MET A 253 -22.84 3.53 -17.66
N VAL A 254 -22.21 4.68 -17.84
CA VAL A 254 -21.56 5.05 -19.12
C VAL A 254 -20.06 5.01 -18.97
N SER A 255 -19.35 4.83 -20.09
CA SER A 255 -17.90 4.91 -20.10
C SER A 255 -17.46 6.31 -19.68
N PRO A 256 -16.52 6.43 -18.73
CA PRO A 256 -16.01 7.73 -18.31
C PRO A 256 -15.09 8.36 -19.36
N ALA A 257 -14.62 7.62 -20.36
CA ALA A 257 -13.70 8.15 -21.36
C ALA A 257 -13.78 7.42 -22.71
N ASP A 258 -13.18 8.05 -23.73
CA ASP A 258 -12.92 7.40 -25.01
C ASP A 258 -11.67 6.52 -24.90
N GLY A 259 -11.75 5.26 -25.33
CA GLY A 259 -10.62 4.35 -25.19
C GLY A 259 -10.93 2.87 -25.42
N HIS A 260 -10.01 2.03 -24.96
CA HIS A 260 -10.16 0.58 -24.96
C HIS A 260 -10.22 0.06 -23.53
N ILE A 261 -11.22 -0.77 -23.23
CA ILE A 261 -11.34 -1.38 -21.91
C ILE A 261 -10.29 -2.46 -21.72
N LEU A 262 -9.68 -2.45 -20.54
CA LEU A 262 -8.73 -3.44 -20.06
C LEU A 262 -9.21 -3.95 -18.70
N PRO A 263 -9.22 -5.28 -18.48
CA PRO A 263 -9.37 -5.83 -17.13
C PRO A 263 -8.21 -5.36 -16.24
N LEU A 264 -8.46 -5.19 -14.93
CA LEU A 264 -7.43 -4.68 -14.02
C LEU A 264 -6.16 -5.51 -13.99
N ASP A 265 -6.24 -6.84 -14.18
CA ASP A 265 -5.08 -7.73 -14.18
C ASP A 265 -4.13 -7.54 -15.40
N GLN A 266 -4.57 -6.79 -16.42
CA GLN A 266 -3.74 -6.40 -17.57
C GLN A 266 -3.11 -5.00 -17.42
N VAL A 267 -3.40 -4.29 -16.32
CA VAL A 267 -2.81 -2.99 -16.02
C VAL A 267 -1.35 -3.15 -15.62
N LYS A 268 -0.47 -2.31 -16.16
CA LYS A 268 0.99 -2.34 -15.91
C LYS A 268 1.39 -1.71 -14.58
N ASP A 269 0.61 -1.95 -13.54
CA ASP A 269 0.86 -1.48 -12.18
C ASP A 269 0.36 -2.53 -11.19
N GLU A 270 1.24 -2.99 -10.31
CA GLU A 270 0.94 -4.10 -9.39
C GLU A 270 -0.12 -3.74 -8.34
N VAL A 271 -0.26 -2.46 -7.98
CA VAL A 271 -1.24 -2.03 -6.97
C VAL A 271 -2.65 -2.09 -7.56
N PHE A 272 -2.82 -1.61 -8.80
CA PHE A 272 -4.09 -1.65 -9.50
C PHE A 272 -4.43 -3.07 -9.99
N ALA A 273 -3.46 -3.80 -10.54
CA ALA A 273 -3.64 -5.19 -10.95
C ALA A 273 -3.93 -6.11 -9.75
N GLY A 274 -3.37 -5.80 -8.59
CA GLY A 274 -3.62 -6.49 -7.33
C GLY A 274 -4.97 -6.17 -6.67
N ARG A 275 -5.77 -5.24 -7.22
CA ARG A 275 -7.11 -4.85 -6.72
C ARG A 275 -7.13 -4.42 -5.25
N VAL A 276 -6.03 -3.84 -4.77
CA VAL A 276 -5.86 -3.47 -3.35
C VAL A 276 -6.89 -2.44 -2.90
N LEU A 277 -7.30 -1.54 -3.81
CA LEU A 277 -8.27 -0.48 -3.55
C LEU A 277 -9.73 -0.90 -3.80
N GLY A 278 -9.97 -1.98 -4.53
CA GLY A 278 -11.29 -2.40 -5.00
C GLY A 278 -11.21 -3.13 -6.35
N ASP A 279 -12.32 -3.74 -6.77
CA ASP A 279 -12.43 -4.29 -8.13
C ASP A 279 -12.84 -3.20 -9.13
N GLY A 280 -12.75 -3.49 -10.42
CA GLY A 280 -13.06 -2.50 -11.46
C GLY A 280 -12.50 -2.86 -12.82
N PHE A 281 -12.27 -1.82 -13.62
CA PHE A 281 -11.69 -1.93 -14.95
C PHE A 281 -10.78 -0.74 -15.23
N ALA A 282 -10.00 -0.82 -16.30
CA ALA A 282 -9.20 0.27 -16.80
C ALA A 282 -9.60 0.63 -18.23
N VAL A 283 -9.30 1.86 -18.64
CA VAL A 283 -9.51 2.38 -19.98
C VAL A 283 -8.19 2.97 -20.49
N GLU A 284 -7.68 2.42 -21.58
CA GLU A 284 -6.56 3.02 -22.31
C GLU A 284 -7.07 4.21 -23.12
N LEU A 285 -6.76 5.43 -22.68
CA LEU A 285 -7.35 6.66 -23.19
C LEU A 285 -6.96 6.96 -24.65
N THR A 286 -7.97 7.20 -25.47
CA THR A 286 -7.83 7.79 -26.82
C THR A 286 -8.37 9.22 -26.89
N GLY A 287 -9.18 9.65 -25.92
CA GLY A 287 -9.72 11.01 -25.77
C GLY A 287 -9.36 11.64 -24.42
N GLY A 288 -9.34 12.98 -24.39
CA GLY A 288 -8.90 13.76 -23.22
C GLY A 288 -10.01 14.11 -22.22
N ARG A 289 -11.27 13.77 -22.50
CA ARG A 289 -12.38 14.11 -21.59
C ARG A 289 -12.72 12.95 -20.67
N ILE A 290 -12.66 13.20 -19.38
CA ILE A 290 -13.10 12.28 -18.33
C ILE A 290 -14.46 12.74 -17.82
N LEU A 291 -15.45 11.87 -17.93
CA LEU A 291 -16.86 12.12 -17.61
C LEU A 291 -17.29 11.32 -16.39
N SER A 292 -18.38 11.76 -15.76
CA SER A 292 -19.03 11.00 -14.69
C SER A 292 -19.70 9.74 -15.25
N PRO A 293 -19.36 8.54 -14.79
CA PRO A 293 -19.95 7.30 -15.29
C PRO A 293 -21.35 7.05 -14.71
N ALA A 294 -21.74 7.76 -13.66
CA ALA A 294 -23.04 7.65 -12.99
C ALA A 294 -23.48 9.01 -12.39
N ASP A 295 -24.75 9.10 -12.01
CA ASP A 295 -25.25 10.20 -11.19
C ASP A 295 -24.73 10.07 -9.76
N GLY A 296 -24.31 11.17 -9.15
CA GLY A 296 -23.77 11.12 -7.79
C GLY A 296 -23.30 12.46 -7.24
N THR A 297 -22.57 12.38 -6.13
CA THR A 297 -21.91 13.52 -5.49
C THR A 297 -20.41 13.30 -5.50
N ILE A 298 -19.64 14.34 -5.85
CA ILE A 298 -18.19 14.31 -5.81
C ILE A 298 -17.74 14.26 -4.35
N GLU A 299 -17.21 13.13 -3.91
CA GLU A 299 -16.69 12.96 -2.55
C GLU A 299 -15.24 13.39 -2.42
N ALA A 300 -14.47 13.25 -3.49
CA ALA A 300 -13.08 13.66 -3.56
C ALA A 300 -12.77 14.26 -4.92
N ALA A 301 -12.24 15.48 -4.93
CA ALA A 301 -11.69 16.12 -6.11
C ALA A 301 -10.27 16.53 -5.76
N PHE A 302 -9.27 15.81 -6.28
CA PHE A 302 -7.87 16.06 -5.93
C PHE A 302 -7.37 17.28 -6.71
N ASP A 303 -6.71 18.22 -6.04
CA ASP A 303 -6.28 19.49 -6.64
C ASP A 303 -5.44 19.33 -7.92
N THR A 304 -4.68 18.24 -8.01
CA THR A 304 -3.85 17.93 -9.20
C THR A 304 -4.64 17.30 -10.35
N GLY A 305 -5.96 17.10 -10.22
CA GLY A 305 -6.84 16.57 -11.26
C GLY A 305 -6.59 15.10 -11.65
N HIS A 306 -5.63 14.40 -11.02
CA HIS A 306 -5.28 13.02 -11.35
C HIS A 306 -6.33 11.98 -10.93
N ALA A 307 -7.26 12.35 -10.05
CA ALA A 307 -8.31 11.44 -9.61
C ALA A 307 -9.58 12.18 -9.18
N VAL A 308 -10.71 11.50 -9.30
CA VAL A 308 -12.02 11.97 -8.83
C VAL A 308 -12.78 10.80 -8.19
N GLY A 309 -13.30 11.02 -6.98
CA GLY A 309 -14.15 10.07 -6.25
C GLY A 309 -15.61 10.50 -6.28
N ILE A 310 -16.50 9.57 -6.59
CA ILE A 310 -17.94 9.80 -6.76
C ILE A 310 -18.69 8.80 -5.88
N ARG A 311 -19.61 9.30 -5.04
CA ARG A 311 -20.60 8.47 -4.38
C ARG A 311 -21.95 8.62 -5.08
N THR A 312 -22.46 7.53 -5.60
CA THR A 312 -23.75 7.48 -6.28
C THR A 312 -24.90 7.53 -5.26
N GLU A 313 -26.14 7.80 -5.72
CA GLU A 313 -27.31 7.88 -4.83
C GLU A 313 -27.63 6.55 -4.12
N ASN A 314 -27.26 5.42 -4.72
CA ASN A 314 -27.40 4.09 -4.13
C ASN A 314 -26.22 3.68 -3.23
N GLY A 315 -25.26 4.59 -2.97
CA GLY A 315 -24.18 4.39 -2.00
C GLY A 315 -22.92 3.70 -2.53
N MET A 316 -22.81 3.47 -3.84
CA MET A 316 -21.61 2.91 -4.48
C MET A 316 -20.53 3.99 -4.60
N GLU A 317 -19.28 3.64 -4.27
CA GLU A 317 -18.14 4.56 -4.31
C GLU A 317 -17.23 4.24 -5.49
N ILE A 318 -17.21 5.13 -6.47
CA ILE A 318 -16.42 5.01 -7.70
C ILE A 318 -15.21 5.96 -7.60
N LEU A 319 -14.01 5.41 -7.73
CA LEU A 319 -12.77 6.16 -7.87
C LEU A 319 -12.29 6.08 -9.33
N ILE A 320 -12.20 7.23 -9.99
CA ILE A 320 -11.58 7.36 -11.30
C ILE A 320 -10.17 7.88 -11.09
N HIS A 321 -9.16 7.07 -11.36
CA HIS A 321 -7.74 7.43 -11.27
C HIS A 321 -7.14 7.52 -12.67
N ILE A 322 -6.75 8.71 -13.09
CA ILE A 322 -6.39 9.05 -14.47
C ILE A 322 -4.89 8.88 -14.67
N GLY A 323 -4.51 7.79 -15.34
CA GLY A 323 -3.11 7.43 -15.59
C GLY A 323 -2.39 6.86 -14.38
N ILE A 324 -1.23 6.23 -14.62
CA ILE A 324 -0.38 5.61 -13.60
C ILE A 324 0.70 6.61 -13.18
N ASN A 325 0.85 6.84 -11.87
CA ASN A 325 1.83 7.77 -11.29
C ASN A 325 1.72 9.22 -11.80
N THR A 326 0.54 9.65 -12.24
CA THR A 326 0.26 11.00 -12.77
C THR A 326 0.12 12.07 -11.69
N VAL A 327 -0.07 11.68 -10.43
CA VAL A 327 -0.02 12.58 -9.27
C VAL A 327 1.29 13.38 -9.21
N GLU A 328 2.40 12.77 -9.67
CA GLU A 328 3.74 13.39 -9.73
C GLU A 328 3.82 14.58 -10.69
N LEU A 329 2.85 14.71 -11.62
CA LEU A 329 2.78 15.84 -12.54
C LEU A 329 2.28 17.13 -11.87
N GLY A 330 1.79 17.04 -10.63
CA GLY A 330 1.42 18.22 -9.83
C GLY A 330 0.37 19.10 -10.49
N GLY A 331 -0.57 18.49 -11.24
CA GLY A 331 -1.63 19.19 -11.97
C GLY A 331 -1.31 19.55 -13.41
N LYS A 332 -0.07 19.36 -13.88
CA LYS A 332 0.27 19.62 -15.29
C LYS A 332 -0.44 18.64 -16.20
N GLY A 333 -1.16 19.17 -17.20
CA GLY A 333 -1.92 18.38 -18.17
C GLY A 333 -3.32 17.98 -17.68
N PHE A 334 -3.75 18.44 -16.50
CA PHE A 334 -5.10 18.18 -15.98
C PHE A 334 -5.83 19.49 -15.69
N HIS A 335 -7.10 19.55 -16.07
CA HIS A 335 -8.00 20.65 -15.74
C HIS A 335 -9.27 20.09 -15.10
N LEU A 336 -9.36 20.21 -13.78
CA LEU A 336 -10.49 19.75 -12.98
C LEU A 336 -11.67 20.72 -13.09
N HIS A 337 -12.85 20.20 -13.43
CA HIS A 337 -14.09 20.98 -13.62
C HIS A 337 -15.07 20.90 -12.45
N VAL A 338 -14.77 20.03 -11.48
CA VAL A 338 -15.67 19.75 -10.37
C VAL A 338 -15.01 20.03 -9.03
N SER A 339 -15.82 20.39 -8.05
CA SER A 339 -15.38 20.58 -6.67
C SER A 339 -16.00 19.54 -5.75
N GLN A 340 -15.37 19.28 -4.61
CA GLN A 340 -15.92 18.41 -3.59
C GLN A 340 -17.33 18.88 -3.14
N GLY A 341 -18.24 17.92 -2.94
CA GLY A 341 -19.64 18.17 -2.57
C GLY A 341 -20.55 18.54 -3.75
N GLN A 342 -19.98 18.76 -4.95
CA GLN A 342 -20.77 19.03 -6.15
C GLN A 342 -21.57 17.80 -6.55
N LYS A 343 -22.86 17.99 -6.86
CA LYS A 343 -23.65 16.96 -7.54
C LYS A 343 -23.30 16.93 -9.02
N VAL A 344 -23.10 15.74 -9.54
CA VAL A 344 -22.82 15.49 -10.96
C VAL A 344 -23.84 14.52 -11.52
N ARG A 345 -24.15 14.70 -12.79
CA ARG A 345 -24.94 13.76 -13.57
C ARG A 345 -24.01 12.91 -14.43
N ARG A 346 -24.50 11.73 -14.77
CA ARG A 346 -23.90 10.84 -15.74
C ARG A 346 -23.62 11.60 -17.05
N GLY A 347 -22.37 11.54 -17.50
CA GLY A 347 -21.87 12.26 -18.67
C GLY A 347 -21.37 13.68 -18.40
N ASP A 348 -21.50 14.22 -17.18
CA ASP A 348 -20.91 15.52 -16.84
C ASP A 348 -19.38 15.44 -16.91
N CYS A 349 -18.74 16.50 -17.41
CA CYS A 349 -17.28 16.56 -17.50
C CYS A 349 -16.66 16.79 -16.11
N LEU A 350 -15.75 15.90 -15.73
CA LEU A 350 -15.04 15.92 -14.45
C LEU A 350 -13.65 16.54 -14.63
N VAL A 351 -12.90 16.06 -15.62
CA VAL A 351 -11.51 16.45 -15.87
C VAL A 351 -11.26 16.49 -17.37
N ASP A 352 -10.62 17.56 -17.86
CA ASP A 352 -9.96 17.58 -19.16
C ASP A 352 -8.47 17.22 -19.00
N VAL A 353 -7.99 16.32 -19.86
CA VAL A 353 -6.63 15.79 -19.87
C VAL A 353 -5.95 16.17 -21.18
N ASP A 354 -4.82 16.85 -21.09
CA ASP A 354 -3.92 17.05 -22.22
C ASP A 354 -3.09 15.78 -22.42
N LEU A 355 -3.59 14.88 -23.27
CA LEU A 355 -2.94 13.59 -23.52
C LEU A 355 -1.51 13.74 -24.04
N GLU A 356 -1.22 14.79 -24.80
CA GLU A 356 0.11 15.01 -25.36
C GLU A 356 1.09 15.48 -24.29
N GLU A 357 0.66 16.38 -23.40
CA GLU A 357 1.47 16.81 -22.25
C GLU A 357 1.78 15.63 -21.32
N VAL A 358 0.78 14.78 -21.03
CA VAL A 358 0.99 13.60 -20.17
C VAL A 358 1.89 12.57 -20.87
N ARG A 359 1.72 12.30 -22.17
CA ARG A 359 2.62 11.37 -22.91
C ARG A 359 4.05 11.86 -22.96
N LYS A 360 4.30 13.16 -23.13
CA LYS A 360 5.65 13.75 -23.10
C LYS A 360 6.37 13.53 -21.78
N SER A 361 5.62 13.42 -20.68
CA SER A 361 6.19 13.11 -19.36
C SER A 361 6.55 11.63 -19.17
N GLY A 362 6.26 10.77 -20.15
CA GLY A 362 6.52 9.33 -20.11
C GLY A 362 5.56 8.55 -19.21
N LYS A 363 4.43 9.16 -18.82
CA LYS A 363 3.43 8.54 -17.95
C LYS A 363 2.41 7.74 -18.77
N ASP A 364 1.96 6.64 -18.19
CA ASP A 364 0.92 5.79 -18.76
C ASP A 364 -0.45 6.43 -18.52
N LEU A 365 -1.25 6.55 -19.58
CA LEU A 365 -2.59 7.16 -19.55
C LEU A 365 -3.71 6.14 -19.29
N THR A 366 -3.37 4.88 -19.01
CA THR A 366 -4.32 3.88 -18.56
C THR A 366 -5.05 4.39 -17.32
N THR A 367 -6.35 4.60 -17.45
CA THR A 367 -7.20 5.22 -16.44
C THR A 367 -8.04 4.17 -15.77
N MET A 368 -7.93 4.06 -14.45
CA MET A 368 -8.62 3.05 -13.65
C MET A 368 -9.95 3.58 -13.16
N VAL A 369 -10.98 2.75 -13.23
CA VAL A 369 -12.31 2.97 -12.68
C VAL A 369 -12.54 1.89 -11.64
N ILE A 370 -12.45 2.27 -10.37
CA ILE A 370 -12.39 1.35 -9.23
C ILE A 370 -13.61 1.52 -8.36
N PHE A 371 -14.24 0.42 -7.98
CA PHE A 371 -15.36 0.36 -7.06
C PHE A 371 -14.85 0.01 -5.68
N THR A 372 -14.87 1.00 -4.78
CA THR A 372 -14.22 0.94 -3.47
C THR A 372 -15.16 0.42 -2.36
N THR A 373 -16.42 0.18 -2.70
CA THR A 373 -17.46 -0.40 -1.84
C THR A 373 -17.48 -1.94 -1.82
N GLY A 374 -16.70 -2.60 -2.68
CA GLY A 374 -16.42 -4.04 -2.62
C GLY A 374 -17.21 -4.90 -3.61
N GLU A 375 -17.76 -4.29 -4.66
CA GLU A 375 -18.38 -4.95 -5.81
C GLU A 375 -17.36 -5.80 -6.59
N SER A 376 -17.84 -6.82 -7.31
CA SER A 376 -17.05 -7.55 -8.30
C SER A 376 -17.34 -7.02 -9.69
N VAL A 377 -16.33 -6.83 -10.54
CA VAL A 377 -16.52 -6.25 -11.87
C VAL A 377 -15.97 -7.15 -12.95
N ASP A 378 -16.82 -7.44 -13.94
CA ASP A 378 -16.45 -8.17 -15.15
C ASP A 378 -16.75 -7.32 -16.38
N VAL A 379 -15.76 -7.22 -17.26
CA VAL A 379 -15.77 -6.41 -18.49
C VAL A 379 -15.16 -7.19 -19.65
N LYS A 380 -15.53 -6.84 -20.88
CA LYS A 380 -14.95 -7.42 -22.09
C LYS A 380 -13.64 -6.73 -22.45
N SER A 381 -12.53 -7.47 -22.40
CA SER A 381 -11.20 -6.96 -22.76
C SER A 381 -11.15 -6.51 -24.22
N GLY A 382 -10.58 -5.33 -24.46
CA GLY A 382 -10.39 -4.76 -25.80
C GLY A 382 -11.64 -4.11 -26.41
N GLU A 383 -12.76 -4.04 -25.69
CA GLU A 383 -13.95 -3.31 -26.14
C GLU A 383 -13.62 -1.82 -26.31
N ALA A 384 -13.90 -1.29 -27.51
CA ALA A 384 -13.77 0.12 -27.79
C ALA A 384 -14.97 0.86 -27.20
N VAL A 385 -14.70 1.83 -26.34
CA VAL A 385 -15.73 2.62 -25.65
C VAL A 385 -15.63 4.09 -25.99
N THR A 386 -16.78 4.75 -26.03
CA THR A 386 -16.93 6.19 -26.26
C THR A 386 -17.40 6.86 -24.97
N ALA A 387 -16.80 7.99 -24.61
CA ALA A 387 -17.14 8.74 -23.42
C ALA A 387 -18.64 9.07 -23.40
N GLY A 388 -19.32 8.72 -22.31
CA GLY A 388 -20.76 8.97 -22.14
C GLY A 388 -21.68 7.96 -22.84
N ALA A 389 -21.14 6.97 -23.56
CA ALA A 389 -21.93 5.84 -24.09
C ALA A 389 -22.00 4.69 -23.09
N GLY A 390 -23.11 3.94 -23.09
CA GLY A 390 -23.20 2.67 -22.36
C GLY A 390 -22.25 1.62 -22.97
N PHE A 391 -21.78 0.70 -22.15
CA PHE A 391 -20.87 -0.38 -22.54
C PHE A 391 -21.18 -1.65 -21.73
N GLU A 392 -20.67 -2.80 -22.16
CA GLU A 392 -20.92 -4.07 -21.46
C GLU A 392 -20.08 -4.17 -20.17
N ILE A 393 -20.73 -3.92 -19.04
CA ILE A 393 -20.16 -4.11 -17.70
C ILE A 393 -21.13 -4.87 -16.81
N ARG A 394 -20.61 -5.87 -16.09
CA ARG A 394 -21.34 -6.57 -15.03
C ARG A 394 -20.73 -6.24 -13.70
N ILE A 395 -21.58 -5.79 -12.78
CA ILE A 395 -21.21 -5.45 -11.42
C ILE A 395 -21.96 -6.38 -10.48
N GLY A 396 -21.23 -7.25 -9.80
CA GLY A 396 -21.74 -8.27 -8.90
C GLY A 396 -21.47 -7.95 -7.43
N GLN A 397 -22.02 -8.79 -6.55
CA GLN A 397 -21.74 -8.72 -5.13
C GLN A 397 -20.34 -9.26 -4.82
N LYS A 398 -19.81 -8.85 -3.66
CA LYS A 398 -18.50 -9.24 -3.16
C LYS A 398 -18.25 -10.77 -3.28
N GLY A 399 -17.34 -11.16 -4.16
CA GLY A 399 -16.88 -12.55 -4.30
C GLY A 399 -17.62 -13.43 -5.32
N THR A 400 -18.59 -12.90 -6.08
CA THR A 400 -19.27 -13.64 -7.15
C THR A 400 -18.71 -13.26 -8.52
N ARG A 401 -17.55 -13.81 -8.89
CA ARG A 401 -17.05 -13.69 -10.27
C ARG A 401 -17.66 -14.81 -11.12
N GLY A 402 -18.59 -14.45 -11.99
CA GLY A 402 -19.24 -15.35 -12.94
C GLY A 402 -18.34 -15.59 -14.16
N SER A 403 -18.57 -16.71 -14.87
CA SER A 403 -17.82 -17.11 -16.06
C SER A 403 -17.71 -15.99 -17.11
N GLU A 404 -16.52 -15.86 -17.68
CA GLU A 404 -16.09 -14.91 -18.73
C GLU A 404 -17.19 -14.49 -19.73
N LEU A 405 -17.32 -13.18 -19.95
CA LEU A 405 -18.03 -12.61 -21.09
C LEU A 405 -17.30 -13.06 -22.38
N SER A 406 -17.95 -13.89 -23.20
CA SER A 406 -17.42 -14.34 -24.51
C SER A 406 -17.61 -13.31 -25.61
#